data_AF-A0A966U3X2-F1
#
_entry.id   AF-A0A966U3X2-F1
#
_cell.length_a   1.000
_cell.length_b   1.000
_cell.length_c   1.000
_cell.angle_alpha   90.00
_cell.angle_beta   90.00
_cell.angle_gamma   90.00
#
_symmetry.space_group_name_H-M   'P 1'
#
loop_
_entity.id
_entity.type
_entity.pdbx_description
1 polymer ?
#
loop_
_entity_poly.entity_id
_entity_poly.type
_entity_poly.pdbx_seq_one_letter_code
_entity_poly.pdbx_strand_id
1 'polypeptide(L)'
;IIRDMKANPTWANTKKKVDYKGASVQWTPTGPFAVTATVSILPTALKGAKGKKIEVVDNKAKKTIGTATIASKGEIAVNVKTQDGVDYSVKVDGKEIGKFKRVEVTMPSKSITVVYRSDGSGTTNNFCNYMKNGTNPDWAVNDAFTSCIPGGSAQVASYGSRYQGQSGSANVSNYIADNSGSIGYTEVSFVTDAARAAKGMKAALVRNAAGRYVAPTSAAASASIGGADIDAKGFVTFNYKQTTNTEAYPITAVTYGLGKLAKSSKNDVVRDFFTWVLETYSPANAEGLGYAPLSGDMKTKALALAKTISSK
;
A
#
# COMPACT_ATOMS: atom_id res chain seq x y z
N ILE A 1 -3.61 -3.22 17.18
CA ILE A 1 -3.25 -4.56 16.64
C ILE A 1 -4.30 -5.61 17.01
N ILE A 2 -4.44 -6.06 18.26
CA ILE A 2 -5.44 -7.11 18.60
C ILE A 2 -6.88 -6.70 18.23
N ARG A 3 -7.28 -5.45 18.53
CA ARG A 3 -8.60 -4.92 18.13
C ARG A 3 -8.76 -4.88 16.60
N ASP A 4 -7.74 -4.43 15.88
CA ASP A 4 -7.72 -4.45 14.40
C ASP A 4 -7.84 -5.85 13.82
N MET A 5 -7.15 -6.84 14.40
CA MET A 5 -7.22 -8.24 13.96
C MET A 5 -8.60 -8.84 14.21
N LYS A 6 -9.27 -8.44 15.30
CA LYS A 6 -10.68 -8.80 15.56
C LYS A 6 -11.63 -8.13 14.57
N ALA A 7 -11.38 -6.87 14.23
CA ALA A 7 -12.18 -6.13 13.26
C ALA A 7 -11.93 -6.58 11.81
N ASN A 8 -10.76 -7.15 11.50
CA ASN A 8 -10.36 -7.57 10.17
C ASN A 8 -9.81 -8.99 10.24
N PRO A 9 -10.70 -9.99 10.39
CA PRO A 9 -10.30 -11.37 10.56
C PRO A 9 -9.48 -11.84 9.37
N THR A 10 -8.39 -12.54 9.66
CA THR A 10 -7.54 -13.12 8.62
C THR A 10 -8.21 -14.36 8.06
N TRP A 11 -8.16 -14.53 6.75
CA TRP A 11 -8.69 -15.70 6.05
C TRP A 11 -7.55 -16.54 5.51
N ALA A 12 -7.67 -17.86 5.62
CA ALA A 12 -6.74 -18.79 5.00
C ALA A 12 -7.46 -19.62 3.94
N ASN A 13 -6.86 -19.72 2.75
CA ASN A 13 -7.25 -20.72 1.77
C ASN A 13 -6.69 -22.08 2.19
N THR A 14 -7.57 -22.97 2.64
CA THR A 14 -7.25 -24.33 3.06
C THR A 14 -7.16 -25.32 1.90
N LYS A 15 -7.57 -24.91 0.69
CA LYS A 15 -7.54 -25.79 -0.47
C LYS A 15 -6.16 -25.80 -1.11
N LYS A 16 -5.47 -26.94 -1.02
CA LYS A 16 -4.12 -27.15 -1.58
C LYS A 16 -4.12 -27.51 -3.07
N LYS A 17 -5.19 -28.14 -3.56
CA LYS A 17 -5.36 -28.58 -4.96
C LYS A 17 -6.65 -28.00 -5.51
N VAL A 18 -6.55 -27.32 -6.64
CA VAL A 18 -7.67 -26.69 -7.35
C VAL A 18 -8.34 -27.72 -8.25
N ASP A 19 -9.67 -27.86 -8.18
CA ASP A 19 -10.40 -28.89 -8.93
C ASP A 19 -10.74 -28.44 -10.36
N TYR A 20 -10.69 -27.13 -10.62
CA TYR A 20 -10.77 -26.53 -11.95
C TYR A 20 -9.37 -26.07 -12.42
N LYS A 21 -8.73 -26.84 -13.31
CA LYS A 21 -7.39 -26.49 -13.81
C LYS A 21 -7.38 -25.13 -14.51
N GLY A 22 -6.39 -24.31 -14.19
CA GLY A 22 -6.22 -22.98 -14.75
C GLY A 22 -7.15 -21.91 -14.16
N ALA A 23 -7.88 -22.21 -13.09
CA ALA A 23 -8.56 -21.22 -12.28
C ALA A 23 -7.80 -20.97 -10.96
N SER A 24 -7.89 -19.76 -10.45
CA SER A 24 -7.44 -19.39 -9.10
C SER A 24 -8.44 -18.41 -8.49
N VAL A 25 -8.35 -18.22 -7.18
CA VAL A 25 -9.19 -17.25 -6.47
C VAL A 25 -8.37 -16.50 -5.43
N GLN A 26 -8.53 -15.18 -5.42
CA GLN A 26 -8.08 -14.28 -4.37
C GLN A 26 -9.28 -13.90 -3.49
N TRP A 27 -9.10 -13.97 -2.18
CA TRP A 27 -10.14 -13.66 -1.20
C TRP A 27 -9.74 -12.42 -0.42
N THR A 28 -10.34 -11.30 -0.77
CA THR A 28 -9.94 -9.98 -0.28
C THR A 28 -10.99 -9.45 0.70
N PRO A 29 -10.71 -9.42 2.02
CA PRO A 29 -11.62 -8.81 2.98
C PRO A 29 -11.90 -7.35 2.61
N THR A 30 -13.17 -7.00 2.55
CA THR A 30 -13.64 -5.63 2.30
C THR A 30 -14.28 -4.98 3.52
N GLY A 31 -14.42 -5.76 4.59
CA GLY A 31 -14.81 -5.33 5.94
C GLY A 31 -14.84 -6.54 6.90
N PRO A 32 -15.28 -6.34 8.16
CA PRO A 32 -15.32 -7.40 9.16
C PRO A 32 -16.18 -8.61 8.76
N PHE A 33 -17.22 -8.36 7.94
CA PHE A 33 -18.21 -9.34 7.48
C PHE A 33 -18.47 -9.23 5.98
N ALA A 34 -17.47 -8.77 5.22
CA ALA A 34 -17.59 -8.59 3.78
C ALA A 34 -16.28 -8.95 3.08
N VAL A 35 -16.40 -9.52 1.89
CA VAL A 35 -15.25 -9.95 1.08
C VAL A 35 -15.57 -9.82 -0.41
N THR A 36 -14.52 -9.62 -1.21
CA THR A 36 -14.52 -9.84 -2.65
C THR A 36 -13.74 -11.09 -2.97
N ALA A 37 -14.39 -12.08 -3.60
CA ALA A 37 -13.73 -13.22 -4.20
C ALA A 37 -13.43 -12.90 -5.67
N THR A 38 -12.16 -12.65 -5.99
CA THR A 38 -11.70 -12.41 -7.37
C THR A 38 -11.23 -13.74 -7.95
N VAL A 39 -11.97 -14.26 -8.91
CA VAL A 39 -11.64 -15.47 -9.65
C VAL A 39 -10.86 -15.08 -10.90
N SER A 40 -9.67 -15.63 -11.06
CA SER A 40 -8.82 -15.45 -12.25
C SER A 40 -8.73 -16.77 -13.02
N ILE A 41 -8.97 -16.70 -14.33
CA ILE A 41 -8.91 -17.83 -15.26
C ILE A 41 -7.76 -17.58 -16.24
N LEU A 42 -6.83 -18.52 -16.32
CA LEU A 42 -5.73 -18.47 -17.28
C LEU A 42 -6.28 -18.42 -18.71
N PRO A 43 -5.60 -17.71 -19.65
CA PRO A 43 -6.04 -17.62 -21.04
C PRO A 43 -6.31 -18.98 -21.69
N THR A 44 -5.50 -19.99 -21.36
CA THR A 44 -5.65 -21.37 -21.87
C THR A 44 -6.91 -22.07 -21.40
N ALA A 45 -7.45 -21.70 -20.24
CA ALA A 45 -8.67 -22.28 -19.66
C ALA A 45 -9.93 -21.45 -19.95
N LEU A 46 -9.77 -20.19 -20.37
CA LEU A 46 -10.87 -19.22 -20.51
C LEU A 46 -11.92 -19.65 -21.54
N LYS A 47 -11.50 -20.21 -22.68
CA LYS A 47 -12.43 -20.67 -23.72
C LYS A 47 -13.41 -21.73 -23.19
N GLY A 48 -12.92 -22.67 -22.37
CA GLY A 48 -13.75 -23.70 -21.75
C GLY A 48 -14.50 -23.23 -20.50
N ALA A 49 -14.07 -22.11 -19.90
CA ALA A 49 -14.69 -21.52 -18.73
C ALA A 49 -15.84 -20.56 -19.07
N LYS A 50 -15.81 -19.94 -20.26
CA LYS A 50 -16.79 -18.94 -20.70
C LYS A 50 -18.23 -19.47 -20.60
N GLY A 51 -19.10 -18.68 -19.98
CA GLY A 51 -20.51 -19.03 -19.75
C GLY A 51 -20.75 -19.91 -18.51
N LYS A 52 -19.71 -20.44 -17.87
CA LYS A 52 -19.84 -21.23 -16.64
C LYS A 52 -20.03 -20.32 -15.43
N LYS A 53 -20.64 -20.88 -14.39
CA LYS A 53 -20.92 -20.15 -13.14
C LYS A 53 -19.73 -20.15 -12.20
N ILE A 54 -19.52 -19.02 -11.54
CA ILE A 54 -18.77 -18.87 -10.31
C ILE A 54 -19.77 -18.85 -9.16
N GLU A 55 -19.49 -19.60 -8.10
CA GLU A 55 -20.33 -19.65 -6.91
C GLU A 55 -19.49 -19.47 -5.65
N VAL A 56 -19.94 -18.61 -4.75
CA VAL A 56 -19.43 -18.53 -3.38
C VAL A 56 -20.47 -19.17 -2.47
N VAL A 57 -20.06 -20.23 -1.77
CA VAL A 57 -20.93 -21.11 -0.99
C VAL A 57 -20.64 -20.94 0.48
N ASP A 58 -21.67 -20.66 1.27
CA ASP A 58 -21.65 -20.80 2.73
C ASP A 58 -21.76 -22.29 3.06
N ASN A 59 -20.67 -22.88 3.58
CA ASN A 59 -20.61 -24.33 3.80
C ASN A 59 -21.44 -24.78 5.01
N LYS A 60 -21.74 -23.87 5.95
CA LYS A 60 -22.57 -24.17 7.12
C LYS A 60 -24.04 -24.21 6.74
N ALA A 61 -24.50 -23.19 6.00
CA ALA A 61 -25.87 -23.11 5.49
C ALA A 61 -26.11 -23.95 4.23
N LYS A 62 -25.04 -24.47 3.61
CA LYS A 62 -25.06 -25.20 2.33
C LYS A 62 -25.74 -24.40 1.21
N LYS A 63 -25.51 -23.07 1.18
CA LYS A 63 -26.20 -22.14 0.28
C LYS A 63 -25.20 -21.31 -0.52
N THR A 64 -25.48 -21.11 -1.81
CA THR A 64 -24.76 -20.12 -2.63
C THR A 64 -25.18 -18.71 -2.21
N ILE A 65 -24.21 -17.91 -1.77
CA ILE A 65 -24.39 -16.53 -1.27
C ILE A 65 -23.86 -15.47 -2.23
N GLY A 66 -23.14 -15.88 -3.28
CA GLY A 66 -22.70 -15.02 -4.37
C GLY A 66 -22.54 -15.84 -5.64
N THR A 67 -22.89 -15.25 -6.77
CA THR A 67 -22.77 -15.90 -8.08
C THR A 67 -22.33 -14.89 -9.12
N ALA A 68 -21.58 -15.36 -10.11
CA ALA A 68 -21.30 -14.62 -11.34
C ALA A 68 -21.16 -15.59 -12.51
N THR A 69 -21.20 -15.07 -13.73
CA THR A 69 -20.95 -15.86 -14.95
C THR A 69 -19.64 -15.42 -15.56
N ILE A 70 -18.81 -16.37 -15.96
CA ILE A 70 -17.51 -16.09 -16.59
C ILE A 70 -17.76 -15.48 -17.98
N ALA A 71 -17.38 -14.21 -18.13
CA ALA A 71 -17.50 -13.45 -19.36
C ALA A 71 -16.27 -13.65 -20.27
N SER A 72 -16.01 -12.71 -21.18
CA SER A 72 -14.82 -12.69 -22.03
C SER A 72 -13.54 -12.29 -21.30
N LYS A 73 -13.65 -11.68 -20.11
CA LYS A 73 -12.50 -11.32 -19.27
C LYS A 73 -12.15 -12.46 -18.32
N GLY A 74 -10.85 -12.70 -18.12
CA GLY A 74 -10.34 -13.77 -17.27
C GLY A 74 -10.50 -13.50 -15.77
N GLU A 75 -10.77 -12.25 -15.35
CA GLU A 75 -10.93 -11.90 -13.94
C GLU A 75 -12.36 -11.43 -13.64
N ILE A 76 -12.96 -12.04 -12.60
CA ILE A 76 -14.33 -11.77 -12.19
C ILE A 76 -14.37 -11.63 -10.67
N ALA A 77 -14.90 -10.51 -10.18
CA ALA A 77 -15.08 -10.24 -8.76
C ALA A 77 -16.52 -10.59 -8.31
N VAL A 78 -16.63 -11.33 -7.21
CA VAL A 78 -17.92 -11.63 -6.55
C VAL A 78 -17.88 -11.09 -5.12
N ASN A 79 -18.72 -10.10 -4.84
CA ASN A 79 -18.82 -9.50 -3.50
C ASN A 79 -19.84 -10.26 -2.66
N VAL A 80 -19.46 -10.69 -1.45
CA VAL A 80 -20.36 -11.40 -0.53
C VAL A 80 -20.20 -10.92 0.91
N LYS A 81 -21.25 -11.12 1.71
CA LYS A 81 -21.20 -10.99 3.16
C LYS A 81 -20.75 -12.31 3.78
N THR A 82 -19.97 -12.22 4.86
CA THR A 82 -19.43 -13.37 5.60
C THR A 82 -19.81 -13.31 7.06
N GLN A 83 -19.65 -14.42 7.79
CA GLN A 83 -19.95 -14.55 9.21
C GLN A 83 -18.81 -15.26 9.94
N ASP A 84 -18.77 -15.09 11.26
CA ASP A 84 -17.84 -15.83 12.12
C ASP A 84 -18.20 -17.32 12.19
N GLY A 85 -17.16 -18.16 12.29
CA GLY A 85 -17.32 -19.61 12.42
C GLY A 85 -17.88 -20.32 11.18
N VAL A 86 -17.84 -19.66 10.02
CA VAL A 86 -18.28 -20.24 8.74
C VAL A 86 -17.12 -20.35 7.75
N ASP A 87 -17.01 -21.53 7.15
CA ASP A 87 -16.13 -21.77 6.00
C ASP A 87 -16.86 -21.44 4.70
N TYR A 88 -16.17 -20.82 3.76
CA TYR A 88 -16.70 -20.49 2.45
C TYR A 88 -15.94 -21.20 1.34
N SER A 89 -16.67 -21.79 0.39
CA SER A 89 -16.06 -22.39 -0.79
C SER A 89 -16.31 -21.53 -2.02
N VAL A 90 -15.29 -21.33 -2.85
CA VAL A 90 -15.45 -20.70 -4.17
C VAL A 90 -15.34 -21.78 -5.21
N LYS A 91 -16.34 -21.86 -6.10
CA LYS A 91 -16.46 -22.88 -7.13
C LYS A 91 -16.55 -22.26 -8.51
N VAL A 92 -16.00 -22.95 -9.49
CA VAL A 92 -16.21 -22.70 -10.92
C VAL A 92 -16.81 -23.97 -11.49
N ASP A 93 -18.01 -23.87 -12.09
CA ASP A 93 -18.69 -25.03 -12.71
C ASP A 93 -18.90 -26.19 -11.73
N GLY A 94 -19.28 -25.86 -10.49
CA GLY A 94 -19.41 -26.82 -9.39
C GLY A 94 -18.08 -27.36 -8.83
N LYS A 95 -16.95 -27.10 -9.48
CA LYS A 95 -15.62 -27.54 -9.03
C LYS A 95 -15.01 -26.52 -8.10
N GLU A 96 -14.56 -26.95 -6.93
CA GLU A 96 -14.00 -26.06 -5.93
C GLU A 96 -12.62 -25.56 -6.35
N ILE A 97 -12.39 -24.25 -6.23
CA ILE A 97 -11.11 -23.61 -6.56
C ILE A 97 -10.46 -22.93 -5.35
N GLY A 98 -11.22 -22.70 -4.28
CA GLY A 98 -10.71 -22.24 -3.00
C GLY A 98 -11.67 -22.58 -1.86
N LYS A 99 -11.12 -22.76 -0.65
CA LYS A 99 -11.90 -22.96 0.56
C LYS A 99 -11.32 -22.09 1.68
N PHE A 100 -12.07 -21.08 2.09
CA PHE A 100 -11.64 -20.03 2.98
C PHE A 100 -12.27 -20.17 4.35
N LYS A 101 -11.44 -20.08 5.38
CA LYS A 101 -11.87 -20.00 6.78
C LYS A 101 -11.20 -18.84 7.49
N ARG A 102 -11.88 -18.25 8.46
CA ARG A 102 -11.22 -17.31 9.39
C ARG A 102 -10.20 -18.09 10.19
N VAL A 103 -8.97 -17.57 10.25
CA VAL A 103 -7.91 -18.11 11.10
C VAL A 103 -7.65 -17.13 12.22
N GLU A 104 -7.52 -17.69 13.42
CA GLU A 104 -7.02 -16.94 14.55
C GLU A 104 -5.54 -16.65 14.30
N VAL A 105 -5.17 -15.37 14.40
CA VAL A 105 -3.78 -14.96 14.28
C VAL A 105 -3.23 -14.79 15.68
N THR A 106 -2.26 -15.61 16.03
CA THR A 106 -1.51 -15.49 17.27
C THR A 106 -0.37 -14.49 17.06
N MET A 107 -0.30 -13.48 17.93
CA MET A 107 0.82 -12.55 17.95
C MET A 107 1.90 -13.10 18.89
N PRO A 108 3.20 -13.02 18.52
CA PRO A 108 4.25 -13.39 19.44
C PRO A 108 4.26 -12.45 20.65
N SER A 109 4.53 -12.99 21.83
CA SER A 109 4.76 -12.19 23.05
C SER A 109 6.18 -11.60 23.04
N LYS A 110 6.48 -10.82 22.00
CA LYS A 110 7.79 -10.18 21.79
C LYS A 110 7.68 -8.68 22.03
N SER A 111 8.67 -8.12 22.72
CA SER A 111 8.80 -6.68 22.87
C SER A 111 8.93 -6.00 21.50
N ILE A 112 8.21 -4.89 21.32
CA ILE A 112 8.31 -4.09 20.11
C ILE A 112 9.49 -3.12 20.24
N THR A 113 10.32 -3.06 19.21
CA THR A 113 11.35 -2.02 19.06
C THR A 113 10.93 -1.06 17.95
N VAL A 114 10.76 0.21 18.28
CA VAL A 114 10.48 1.27 17.30
C VAL A 114 11.79 1.73 16.68
N VAL A 115 11.91 1.62 15.37
CA VAL A 115 13.07 2.06 14.60
C VAL A 115 12.68 3.32 13.83
N TYR A 116 13.49 4.36 13.96
CA TYR A 116 13.19 5.68 13.40
C TYR A 116 14.45 6.31 12.80
N ARG A 117 14.27 7.36 11.98
CA ARG A 117 15.38 8.14 11.42
C ARG A 117 15.97 9.06 12.49
N SER A 118 17.26 8.90 12.79
CA SER A 118 17.97 9.78 13.74
C SER A 118 18.39 11.11 13.13
N ASP A 119 18.48 11.16 11.81
CA ASP A 119 18.83 12.34 11.02
C ASP A 119 17.58 13.07 10.50
N GLY A 120 17.75 14.32 10.07
CA GLY A 120 16.68 15.09 9.41
C GLY A 120 16.19 14.36 8.16
N SER A 121 14.88 14.09 8.09
CA SER A 121 14.33 13.17 7.12
C SER A 121 12.97 13.61 6.58
N GLY A 122 12.88 13.71 5.25
CA GLY A 122 11.60 13.84 4.56
C GLY A 122 10.68 12.62 4.75
N THR A 123 11.24 11.42 4.90
CA THR A 123 10.47 10.20 5.21
C THR A 123 9.79 10.33 6.58
N THR A 124 10.52 10.85 7.58
CA THR A 124 9.96 11.20 8.88
C THR A 124 8.89 12.26 8.75
N ASN A 125 9.14 13.33 8.00
CA ASN A 125 8.18 14.40 7.79
C ASN A 125 6.85 13.88 7.21
N ASN A 126 6.91 13.05 6.16
CA ASN A 126 5.73 12.46 5.53
C ASN A 126 5.00 11.49 6.48
N PHE A 127 5.73 10.68 7.24
CA PHE A 127 5.15 9.81 8.26
C PHE A 127 4.42 10.64 9.34
N CYS A 128 5.07 11.66 9.88
CA CYS A 128 4.52 12.56 10.89
C CYS A 128 3.31 13.36 10.38
N ASN A 129 3.34 13.79 9.11
CA ASN A 129 2.20 14.40 8.44
C ASN A 129 0.98 13.46 8.40
N TYR A 130 1.18 12.19 8.02
CA TYR A 130 0.10 11.21 8.09
C TYR A 130 -0.37 10.99 9.53
N MET A 131 0.56 10.82 10.48
CA MET A 131 0.20 10.56 11.87
C MET A 131 -0.66 11.70 12.43
N LYS A 132 -0.25 12.95 12.23
CA LYS A 132 -1.01 14.12 12.67
C LYS A 132 -2.37 14.24 11.99
N ASN A 133 -2.38 14.26 10.66
CA ASN A 133 -3.55 14.68 9.89
C ASN A 133 -4.53 13.53 9.57
N GLY A 134 -4.03 12.29 9.57
CA GLY A 134 -4.80 11.09 9.27
C GLY A 134 -5.15 10.25 10.49
N THR A 135 -4.48 10.43 11.64
CA THR A 135 -4.66 9.53 12.80
C THR A 135 -4.91 10.25 14.13
N ASN A 136 -3.93 11.01 14.66
CA ASN A 136 -3.96 11.61 15.97
C ASN A 136 -3.36 13.03 15.91
N PRO A 137 -4.15 14.09 16.19
CA PRO A 137 -3.70 15.48 16.11
C PRO A 137 -2.60 15.86 17.12
N ASP A 138 -2.32 15.04 18.14
CA ASP A 138 -1.26 15.29 19.13
C ASP A 138 0.16 15.17 18.55
N TRP A 139 0.29 14.58 17.36
CA TRP A 139 1.56 14.51 16.65
C TRP A 139 1.94 15.88 16.07
N ALA A 140 3.24 16.17 16.05
CA ALA A 140 3.80 17.34 15.38
C ALA A 140 4.37 16.95 14.00
N VAL A 141 4.29 17.88 13.04
CA VAL A 141 4.94 17.72 11.73
C VAL A 141 6.35 18.26 11.84
N ASN A 142 7.34 17.40 11.65
CA ASN A 142 8.75 17.75 11.69
C ASN A 142 9.58 16.68 10.96
N ASP A 143 10.83 17.01 10.64
CA ASP A 143 11.80 16.14 10.00
C ASP A 143 12.54 15.25 11.02
N ALA A 144 12.35 15.51 12.33
CA ALA A 144 12.92 14.75 13.43
C ALA A 144 11.84 13.97 14.19
N PHE A 145 11.99 12.65 14.25
CA PHE A 145 10.98 11.76 14.83
C PHE A 145 10.75 12.05 16.31
N THR A 146 11.83 12.27 17.07
CA THR A 146 11.76 12.46 18.52
C THR A 146 10.93 13.68 18.90
N SER A 147 10.93 14.74 18.08
CA SER A 147 10.10 15.93 18.30
C SER A 147 8.71 15.83 17.67
N CYS A 148 8.49 14.86 16.78
CA CYS A 148 7.23 14.65 16.08
C CYS A 148 6.23 13.82 16.90
N ILE A 149 6.72 12.88 17.73
CA ILE A 149 5.83 12.03 18.53
C ILE A 149 5.17 12.80 19.70
N PRO A 150 3.96 12.41 20.12
CA PRO A 150 3.38 12.89 21.37
C PRO A 150 4.30 12.61 22.56
N GLY A 151 4.53 13.62 23.40
CA GLY A 151 5.48 13.57 24.52
C GLY A 151 6.95 13.85 24.13
N GLY A 152 7.26 13.94 22.84
CA GLY A 152 8.53 14.44 22.33
C GLY A 152 9.76 13.60 22.73
N SER A 153 10.94 14.23 22.67
CA SER A 153 12.23 13.58 22.89
C SER A 153 12.38 12.97 24.29
N ALA A 154 11.79 13.61 25.31
CA ALA A 154 11.79 13.09 26.67
C ALA A 154 11.04 11.75 26.77
N GLN A 155 9.91 11.63 26.07
CA GLN A 155 9.14 10.39 26.00
C GLN A 155 9.95 9.30 25.30
N VAL A 156 10.59 9.59 24.17
CA VAL A 156 11.48 8.63 23.49
C VAL A 156 12.58 8.14 24.43
N ALA A 157 13.28 9.07 25.10
CA ALA A 157 14.36 8.76 26.02
C ALA A 157 13.90 7.87 27.18
N SER A 158 12.69 8.12 27.72
CA SER A 158 12.13 7.31 28.82
C SER A 158 11.93 5.83 28.48
N TYR A 159 11.77 5.50 27.20
CA TYR A 159 11.59 4.13 26.73
C TYR A 159 12.91 3.43 26.38
N GLY A 160 14.04 4.15 26.41
CA GLY A 160 15.39 3.62 26.23
C GLY A 160 15.54 2.77 24.97
N SER A 161 16.04 1.54 25.14
CA SER A 161 16.35 0.63 24.02
C SER A 161 15.16 0.18 23.18
N ARG A 162 13.92 0.50 23.59
CA ARG A 162 12.71 0.26 22.77
C ARG A 162 12.59 1.24 21.61
N TYR A 163 13.39 2.31 21.57
CA TYR A 163 13.46 3.25 20.46
C TYR A 163 14.88 3.30 19.92
N GLN A 164 15.05 3.04 18.63
CA GLN A 164 16.35 2.90 17.99
C GLN A 164 16.43 3.86 16.79
N GLY A 165 17.25 4.90 16.95
CA GLY A 165 17.53 5.86 15.90
C GLY A 165 18.58 5.31 14.93
N GLN A 166 18.30 5.36 13.63
CA GLN A 166 19.22 4.96 12.57
C GLN A 166 19.35 6.09 11.55
N SER A 167 20.58 6.36 11.10
CA SER A 167 20.83 7.40 10.11
C SER A 167 20.59 6.88 8.70
N GLY A 168 19.72 7.55 7.95
CA GLY A 168 19.34 7.15 6.59
C GLY A 168 18.38 5.95 6.55
N SER A 169 17.54 5.91 5.52
CA SER A 169 16.52 4.87 5.38
C SER A 169 17.12 3.47 5.25
N ALA A 170 18.26 3.31 4.56
CA ALA A 170 18.90 2.00 4.41
C ALA A 170 19.24 1.35 5.76
N ASN A 171 19.73 2.13 6.74
CA ASN A 171 20.05 1.61 8.06
C ASN A 171 18.79 1.34 8.89
N VAL A 172 17.74 2.17 8.77
CA VAL A 172 16.42 1.86 9.34
C VAL A 172 15.91 0.52 8.81
N SER A 173 15.92 0.31 7.49
CA SER A 173 15.44 -0.92 6.87
C SER A 173 16.29 -2.13 7.24
N ASN A 174 17.62 -1.99 7.26
CA ASN A 174 18.53 -3.06 7.68
C ASN A 174 18.25 -3.47 9.12
N TYR A 175 18.13 -2.50 10.04
CA TYR A 175 17.81 -2.78 11.43
C TYR A 175 16.49 -3.54 11.55
N ILE A 176 15.43 -3.10 10.86
CA ILE A 176 14.12 -3.76 10.88
C ILE A 176 14.22 -5.20 10.34
N ALA A 177 14.94 -5.40 9.24
CA ALA A 177 15.10 -6.71 8.62
C ALA A 177 15.91 -7.69 9.49
N ASP A 178 16.93 -7.19 10.20
CA ASP A 178 17.83 -8.00 11.02
C ASP A 178 17.28 -8.27 12.42
N ASN A 179 16.39 -7.42 12.92
CA ASN A 179 15.89 -7.48 14.29
C ASN A 179 14.38 -7.75 14.30
N SER A 180 14.00 -9.03 14.32
CA SER A 180 12.62 -9.45 14.50
C SER A 180 11.99 -8.78 15.73
N GLY A 181 10.71 -8.38 15.63
CA GLY A 181 10.03 -7.57 16.66
C GLY A 181 10.20 -6.05 16.49
N SER A 182 10.94 -5.63 15.46
CA SER A 182 11.04 -4.21 15.10
C SER A 182 9.84 -3.73 14.29
N ILE A 183 9.50 -2.46 14.46
CA ILE A 183 8.55 -1.72 13.63
C ILE A 183 9.15 -0.34 13.31
N GLY A 184 8.95 0.15 12.09
CA GLY A 184 9.40 1.47 11.69
C GLY A 184 8.74 1.90 10.39
N TYR A 185 9.29 2.93 9.76
CA TYR A 185 8.83 3.48 8.48
C TYR A 185 10.02 3.58 7.52
N THR A 186 9.78 3.27 6.25
CA THR A 186 10.78 3.29 5.19
C THR A 186 10.09 3.37 3.82
N GLU A 187 10.83 3.75 2.79
CA GLU A 187 10.37 3.70 1.41
C GLU A 187 10.13 2.25 0.96
N VAL A 188 9.11 2.05 0.11
CA VAL A 188 8.66 0.72 -0.35
C VAL A 188 9.78 -0.06 -1.03
N SER A 189 10.63 0.61 -1.78
CA SER A 189 11.77 0.02 -2.49
C SER A 189 12.68 -0.78 -1.56
N PHE A 190 12.84 -0.36 -0.31
CA PHE A 190 13.62 -1.06 0.71
C PHE A 190 12.90 -2.24 1.36
N VAL A 191 11.57 -2.34 1.22
CA VAL A 191 10.79 -3.50 1.68
C VAL A 191 10.76 -4.56 0.59
N THR A 192 10.66 -4.14 -0.67
CA THR A 192 10.53 -5.03 -1.83
C THR A 192 11.87 -5.52 -2.37
N ASP A 193 12.99 -4.95 -1.93
CA ASP A 193 14.30 -5.47 -2.33
C ASP A 193 14.48 -6.92 -1.85
N ALA A 194 15.09 -7.74 -2.70
CA ALA A 194 15.14 -9.18 -2.49
C ALA A 194 15.89 -9.58 -1.20
N ALA A 195 16.91 -8.81 -0.79
CA ALA A 195 17.72 -9.16 0.37
C ALA A 195 16.93 -8.98 1.68
N ARG A 196 16.15 -7.91 1.80
CA ARG A 196 15.33 -7.68 3.00
C ARG A 196 14.01 -8.45 2.98
N ALA A 197 13.42 -8.64 1.81
CA ALA A 197 12.27 -9.52 1.66
C ALA A 197 12.60 -10.96 2.07
N ALA A 198 13.80 -11.46 1.73
CA ALA A 198 14.27 -12.78 2.14
C ALA A 198 14.44 -12.93 3.67
N LYS A 199 14.69 -11.83 4.38
CA LYS A 199 14.73 -11.79 5.86
C LYS A 199 13.34 -11.68 6.50
N GLY A 200 12.28 -11.62 5.69
CA GLY A 200 10.90 -11.55 6.16
C GLY A 200 10.43 -10.15 6.53
N MET A 201 11.14 -9.10 6.10
CA MET A 201 10.65 -7.73 6.21
C MET A 201 9.35 -7.57 5.40
N LYS A 202 8.33 -6.95 5.99
CA LYS A 202 7.02 -6.77 5.35
C LYS A 202 6.49 -5.36 5.61
N ALA A 203 5.79 -4.81 4.63
CA ALA A 203 5.01 -3.61 4.83
C ALA A 203 3.65 -3.95 5.45
N ALA A 204 3.16 -3.06 6.32
CA ALA A 204 1.81 -3.15 6.84
C ALA A 204 0.80 -2.67 5.81
N LEU A 205 -0.35 -3.35 5.75
CA LEU A 205 -1.54 -2.75 5.14
C LEU A 205 -2.06 -1.70 6.13
N VAL A 206 -2.31 -0.50 5.64
CA VAL A 206 -2.75 0.62 6.47
C VAL A 206 -4.19 0.97 6.14
N ARG A 207 -5.00 1.19 7.16
CA ARG A 207 -6.41 1.56 6.99
C ARG A 207 -6.49 3.00 6.48
N ASN A 208 -7.09 3.20 5.32
CA ASN A 208 -7.35 4.51 4.75
C ASN A 208 -8.66 5.12 5.27
N ALA A 209 -8.95 6.36 4.87
CA ALA A 209 -10.15 7.09 5.28
C ALA A 209 -11.47 6.46 4.78
N ALA A 210 -11.43 5.67 3.70
CA ALA A 210 -12.57 4.87 3.24
C ALA A 210 -12.74 3.56 4.05
N GLY A 211 -11.92 3.36 5.09
CA GLY A 211 -12.01 2.22 5.99
C GLY A 211 -11.36 0.94 5.47
N ARG A 212 -10.61 1.00 4.35
CA ARG A 212 -9.97 -0.15 3.70
C ARG A 212 -8.51 -0.28 4.11
N TYR A 213 -8.06 -1.49 4.38
CA TYR A 213 -6.65 -1.81 4.57
C TYR A 213 -5.99 -1.98 3.21
N VAL A 214 -5.11 -1.04 2.87
CA VAL A 214 -4.49 -0.97 1.55
C VAL A 214 -3.00 -1.28 1.69
N ALA A 215 -2.43 -1.99 0.73
CA ALA A 215 -0.99 -2.25 0.66
C ALA A 215 -0.27 -1.08 -0.06
N PRO A 216 1.01 -0.81 0.25
CA PRO A 216 1.74 0.28 -0.39
C PRO A 216 2.22 -0.13 -1.80
N THR A 217 1.32 -0.06 -2.78
CA THR A 217 1.63 -0.32 -4.19
C THR A 217 1.77 0.98 -4.97
N SER A 218 2.41 0.92 -6.14
CA SER A 218 2.47 2.04 -7.09
C SER A 218 1.06 2.58 -7.40
N ALA A 219 0.10 1.69 -7.70
CA ALA A 219 -1.28 2.08 -7.96
C ALA A 219 -1.96 2.74 -6.75
N ALA A 220 -1.74 2.23 -5.54
CA ALA A 220 -2.34 2.78 -4.32
C ALA A 220 -1.75 4.15 -3.93
N ALA A 221 -0.44 4.35 -4.20
CA ALA A 221 0.20 5.64 -4.04
C ALA A 221 -0.34 6.67 -5.05
N SER A 222 -0.48 6.28 -6.33
CA SER A 222 -1.14 7.11 -7.35
C SER A 222 -2.59 7.46 -6.98
N ALA A 223 -3.35 6.50 -6.45
CA ALA A 223 -4.72 6.74 -6.00
C ALA A 223 -4.79 7.76 -4.85
N SER A 224 -3.86 7.69 -3.88
CA SER A 224 -3.76 8.68 -2.80
C SER A 224 -3.43 10.07 -3.33
N ILE A 225 -2.43 10.16 -4.20
CA ILE A 225 -1.94 11.39 -4.81
C ILE A 225 -3.02 12.05 -5.69
N GLY A 226 -3.87 11.27 -6.36
CA GLY A 226 -4.96 11.79 -7.18
C GLY A 226 -5.98 12.65 -6.42
N GLY A 227 -6.05 12.53 -5.09
CA GLY A 227 -6.88 13.37 -4.23
C GLY A 227 -6.15 14.54 -3.56
N ALA A 228 -4.87 14.76 -3.88
CA ALA A 228 -4.04 15.80 -3.28
C ALA A 228 -4.09 17.12 -4.08
N ASP A 229 -3.89 18.23 -3.37
CA ASP A 229 -3.77 19.55 -4.00
C ASP A 229 -2.30 19.88 -4.28
N ILE A 230 -2.08 20.68 -5.32
CA ILE A 230 -0.73 21.12 -5.74
C ILE A 230 -0.77 22.61 -6.00
N ASP A 231 0.07 23.35 -5.29
CA ASP A 231 0.17 24.80 -5.43
C ASP A 231 0.96 25.22 -6.70
N ALA A 232 1.03 26.52 -6.93
CA ALA A 232 1.73 27.09 -8.10
C ALA A 232 3.26 26.88 -8.08
N LYS A 233 3.84 26.49 -6.94
CA LYS A 233 5.27 26.17 -6.78
C LYS A 233 5.52 24.66 -6.86
N GLY A 234 4.47 23.85 -6.94
CA GLY A 234 4.55 22.40 -6.98
C GLY A 234 4.48 21.73 -5.62
N PHE A 235 4.30 22.45 -4.51
CA PHE A 235 4.14 21.83 -3.20
C PHE A 235 2.81 21.10 -3.10
N VAL A 236 2.86 19.89 -2.54
CA VAL A 236 1.72 18.98 -2.49
C VAL A 236 1.11 19.02 -1.09
N THR A 237 -0.19 19.26 -1.03
CA THR A 237 -0.98 19.11 0.19
C THR A 237 -1.80 17.83 0.08
N PHE A 238 -1.41 16.81 0.85
CA PHE A 238 -2.11 15.53 0.86
C PHE A 238 -3.49 15.64 1.50
N ASN A 239 -4.49 15.04 0.86
CA ASN A 239 -5.81 14.85 1.46
C ASN A 239 -5.87 13.50 2.18
N TYR A 240 -5.78 13.52 3.51
CA TYR A 240 -5.88 12.30 4.34
C TYR A 240 -7.32 11.87 4.65
N LYS A 241 -8.32 12.63 4.20
CA LYS A 241 -9.75 12.42 4.49
C LYS A 241 -10.54 11.96 3.26
N GLN A 242 -9.91 11.22 2.36
CA GLN A 242 -10.54 10.66 1.15
C GLN A 242 -11.50 9.49 1.50
N THR A 243 -12.68 9.80 2.06
CA THR A 243 -13.64 8.80 2.59
C THR A 243 -14.28 7.91 1.54
N THR A 244 -14.21 8.27 0.26
CA THR A 244 -14.75 7.50 -0.86
C THR A 244 -13.67 6.74 -1.65
N ASN A 245 -12.38 7.03 -1.44
CA ASN A 245 -11.29 6.41 -2.19
C ASN A 245 -10.84 5.12 -1.50
N THR A 246 -11.30 3.97 -2.02
CA THR A 246 -10.99 2.66 -1.44
C THR A 246 -9.57 2.18 -1.70
N GLU A 247 -8.88 2.76 -2.70
CA GLU A 247 -7.59 2.29 -3.19
C GLU A 247 -6.40 3.12 -2.68
N ALA A 248 -6.64 4.27 -2.06
CA ALA A 248 -5.57 5.15 -1.57
C ALA A 248 -4.79 4.51 -0.41
N TYR A 249 -3.47 4.36 -0.58
CA TYR A 249 -2.57 4.10 0.54
C TYR A 249 -2.30 5.42 1.29
N PRO A 250 -2.50 5.49 2.62
CA PRO A 250 -2.56 6.79 3.30
C PRO A 250 -1.19 7.35 3.72
N ILE A 251 -0.12 6.55 3.66
CA ILE A 251 1.25 6.99 3.97
C ILE A 251 2.05 7.10 2.67
N THR A 252 1.92 8.24 2.01
CA THR A 252 2.56 8.52 0.71
C THR A 252 3.45 9.73 0.80
N ALA A 253 4.47 9.77 -0.05
CA ALA A 253 5.36 10.90 -0.22
C ALA A 253 5.51 11.19 -1.72
N VAL A 254 5.80 12.46 -2.06
CA VAL A 254 6.21 12.86 -3.40
C VAL A 254 7.68 13.27 -3.37
N THR A 255 8.40 12.92 -4.42
CA THR A 255 9.78 13.38 -4.64
C THR A 255 9.77 14.72 -5.38
N TYR A 256 10.56 15.68 -4.89
CA TYR A 256 10.69 17.00 -5.49
C TYR A 256 12.00 17.13 -6.29
N GLY A 257 11.88 17.61 -7.53
CA GLY A 257 13.02 18.12 -8.30
C GLY A 257 13.13 19.64 -8.12
N LEU A 258 14.27 20.11 -7.60
CA LEU A 258 14.50 21.54 -7.39
C LEU A 258 15.29 22.14 -8.57
N GLY A 259 14.66 23.06 -9.30
CA GLY A 259 15.28 23.82 -10.38
C GLY A 259 15.54 25.27 -9.99
N LYS A 260 16.69 25.82 -10.39
CA LYS A 260 16.99 27.24 -10.16
C LYS A 260 16.29 28.09 -11.24
N LEU A 261 15.59 29.15 -10.80
CA LEU A 261 14.92 30.08 -11.72
C LEU A 261 15.86 31.16 -12.28
N ALA A 262 16.99 31.41 -11.63
CA ALA A 262 17.97 32.35 -12.17
C ALA A 262 18.52 31.80 -13.49
N LYS A 263 18.52 32.66 -14.51
CA LYS A 263 18.91 32.30 -15.87
C LYS A 263 20.35 31.80 -15.92
N SER A 264 20.53 30.69 -16.61
CA SER A 264 21.83 30.08 -16.87
C SER A 264 21.77 29.32 -18.18
N SER A 265 22.87 29.29 -18.92
CA SER A 265 22.99 28.43 -20.12
C SER A 265 22.77 26.94 -19.82
N LYS A 266 22.89 26.52 -18.55
CA LYS A 266 22.63 25.14 -18.11
C LYS A 266 21.15 24.83 -17.83
N ASN A 267 20.28 25.83 -17.79
CA ASN A 267 18.88 25.60 -17.40
C ASN A 267 18.12 24.76 -18.42
N ASP A 268 18.42 24.90 -19.71
CA ASP A 268 17.76 24.12 -20.76
C ASP A 268 18.01 22.62 -20.59
N VAL A 269 19.25 22.19 -20.31
CA VAL A 269 19.54 20.77 -20.07
C VAL A 269 18.89 20.24 -18.78
N VAL A 270 18.74 21.09 -17.76
CA VAL A 270 18.03 20.72 -16.52
C VAL A 270 16.54 20.53 -16.78
N ARG A 271 15.90 21.44 -17.52
CA ARG A 271 14.51 21.30 -17.97
C ARG A 271 14.33 20.03 -18.78
N ASP A 272 15.22 19.78 -19.74
CA ASP A 272 15.11 18.62 -20.64
C ASP A 272 15.28 17.32 -19.85
N PHE A 273 16.18 17.29 -18.85
CA PHE A 273 16.32 16.16 -17.93
C PHE A 273 15.03 15.91 -17.13
N PHE A 274 14.45 16.93 -16.49
CA PHE A 274 13.19 16.74 -15.76
C PHE A 274 12.04 16.33 -16.66
N THR A 275 11.96 16.89 -17.87
CA THR A 275 10.96 16.52 -18.88
C THR A 275 11.12 15.04 -19.26
N TRP A 276 12.34 14.60 -19.56
CA TRP A 276 12.64 13.21 -19.85
C TRP A 276 12.30 12.26 -18.68
N VAL A 277 12.59 12.66 -17.44
CA VAL A 277 12.22 11.88 -16.25
C VAL A 277 10.71 11.70 -16.16
N LEU A 278 9.94 12.78 -16.35
CA LEU A 278 8.47 12.78 -16.21
C LEU A 278 7.74 12.10 -17.38
N GLU A 279 8.28 12.22 -18.59
CA GLU A 279 7.63 11.70 -19.81
C GLU A 279 8.05 10.29 -20.17
N THR A 280 9.32 9.96 -19.95
CA THR A 280 9.93 8.73 -20.50
C THR A 280 10.40 7.80 -19.39
N TYR A 281 11.29 8.26 -18.53
CA TYR A 281 11.97 7.36 -17.59
C TYR A 281 11.05 6.84 -16.49
N SER A 282 10.36 7.74 -15.78
CA SER A 282 9.49 7.37 -14.66
C SER A 282 8.32 6.48 -15.10
N PRO A 283 7.57 6.78 -16.18
CA PRO A 283 6.51 5.89 -16.65
C PRO A 283 6.98 4.48 -16.99
N ALA A 284 8.22 4.31 -17.47
CA ALA A 284 8.76 3.01 -17.84
C ALA A 284 9.39 2.23 -16.67
N ASN A 285 9.94 2.92 -15.66
CA ASN A 285 10.82 2.29 -14.66
C ASN A 285 10.34 2.43 -13.21
N ALA A 286 9.48 3.40 -12.89
CA ALA A 286 9.17 3.75 -11.50
C ALA A 286 8.65 2.57 -10.68
N GLU A 287 7.70 1.80 -11.22
CA GLU A 287 7.07 0.69 -10.49
C GLU A 287 8.08 -0.40 -10.12
N GLY A 288 8.95 -0.79 -11.06
CA GLY A 288 10.02 -1.77 -10.81
C GLY A 288 11.05 -1.29 -9.76
N LEU A 289 11.13 0.02 -9.54
CA LEU A 289 11.99 0.64 -8.53
C LEU A 289 11.26 0.93 -7.20
N GLY A 290 9.99 0.53 -7.08
CA GLY A 290 9.17 0.76 -5.88
C GLY A 290 8.57 2.17 -5.78
N TYR A 291 8.42 2.86 -6.91
CA TYR A 291 7.81 4.19 -7.03
C TYR A 291 6.51 4.16 -7.84
N ALA A 292 5.71 5.21 -7.69
CA ALA A 292 4.59 5.49 -8.56
C ALA A 292 4.97 6.55 -9.61
N PRO A 293 4.74 6.32 -10.91
CA PRO A 293 4.92 7.38 -11.90
C PRO A 293 3.85 8.45 -11.74
N LEU A 294 4.23 9.71 -11.90
CA LEU A 294 3.26 10.81 -11.92
C LEU A 294 2.33 10.67 -13.14
N SER A 295 1.05 10.91 -12.92
CA SER A 295 0.01 10.88 -13.96
C SER A 295 -0.97 12.03 -13.79
N GLY A 296 -1.87 12.20 -14.76
CA GLY A 296 -2.94 13.21 -14.72
C GLY A 296 -2.44 14.63 -14.43
N ASP A 297 -3.20 15.35 -13.61
CA ASP A 297 -2.94 16.75 -13.27
C ASP A 297 -1.59 16.97 -12.58
N MET A 298 -1.12 16.01 -11.78
CA MET A 298 0.16 16.12 -11.11
C MET A 298 1.31 16.09 -12.12
N LYS A 299 1.26 15.20 -13.12
CA LYS A 299 2.25 15.19 -14.20
C LYS A 299 2.18 16.47 -15.03
N THR A 300 0.97 16.92 -15.39
CA THR A 300 0.77 18.15 -16.17
C THR A 300 1.38 19.36 -15.47
N LYS A 301 1.14 19.54 -14.17
CA LYS A 301 1.72 20.63 -13.38
C LYS A 301 3.24 20.51 -13.25
N ALA A 302 3.76 19.30 -13.00
CA ALA A 302 5.20 19.07 -12.93
C ALA A 302 5.93 19.43 -14.25
N LEU A 303 5.35 19.07 -15.39
CA LEU A 303 5.88 19.45 -16.71
C LEU A 303 5.82 20.96 -16.95
N ALA A 304 4.74 21.62 -16.52
CA ALA A 304 4.63 23.08 -16.60
C ALA A 304 5.71 23.77 -15.75
N LEU A 305 5.96 23.29 -14.53
CA LEU A 305 7.03 23.79 -13.66
C LEU A 305 8.41 23.56 -14.26
N ALA A 306 8.69 22.38 -14.81
CA ALA A 306 9.95 22.10 -15.48
C ALA A 306 10.24 23.12 -16.60
N LYS A 307 9.23 23.50 -17.39
CA LYS A 307 9.36 24.52 -18.46
C LYS A 307 9.76 25.91 -17.96
N THR A 308 9.51 26.24 -16.69
CA THR A 308 9.93 27.52 -16.10
C THR A 308 11.44 27.60 -15.85
N ILE A 309 12.13 26.45 -15.86
CA ILE A 309 13.58 26.39 -15.79
C ILE A 309 14.12 26.74 -17.18
N SER A 310 14.42 28.02 -17.38
CA SER A 310 14.76 28.59 -18.67
C SER A 310 16.14 29.20 -18.67
N SER A 311 16.88 29.04 -19.77
CA SER A 311 18.13 29.77 -20.01
C SER A 311 17.89 31.24 -20.39
N LYS A 312 16.68 31.56 -20.88
CA LYS A 312 16.23 32.87 -21.34
C LYS A 312 15.34 33.57 -20.36
#